data_AF-A0A8J4TEC6-F1
#
_entry.id   AF-A0A8J4TEC6-F1
#
_cell.length_a   1.000
_cell.length_b   1.000
_cell.length_c   1.000
_cell.angle_alpha   90.00
_cell.angle_beta   90.00
_cell.angle_gamma   90.00
#
_symmetry.space_group_name_H-M   'P 1'
#
loop_
_entity.id
_entity.type
_entity.pdbx_description
1 polymer ?
#
loop_
_entity_poly.entity_id
_entity_poly.type
_entity_poly.pdbx_seq_one_letter_code
_entity_poly.pdbx_strand_id
1 'polypeptide(L)'
;MMLSSSVYHSSEALVSSTVSSIENNWKSDLNIMTPKAQGSVMMAGSHSKLADYSMQKSKNDKFSFTSHAVSCGYYRYRVKSDPPLHSELLKEFRRLPDRYDVNTKHSYFDLIDKFGTHYIRQVTLGGEVRSVTSIRECQASLQGLTLDEVKMCLDVEATASKGPAADVQNKAHHCKQAKENNLSKKSFASSFSD
;
A
#
# COMPACT_ATOMS: atom_id res chain seq x y z
N MET A 1 10.91 11.73 12.31
CA MET A 1 10.76 10.81 11.16
C MET A 1 11.12 9.42 11.63
N MET A 2 10.19 8.46 11.61
CA MET A 2 10.43 7.08 12.05
C MET A 2 10.29 6.14 10.84
N LEU A 3 11.17 5.15 10.73
CA LEU A 3 11.02 4.08 9.75
C LEU A 3 9.97 3.10 10.28
N SER A 4 8.94 2.83 9.48
CA SER A 4 7.98 1.76 9.69
C SER A 4 8.26 0.65 8.69
N SER A 5 8.25 -0.60 9.14
CA SER A 5 8.40 -1.73 8.25
C SER A 5 7.57 -2.95 8.65
N SER A 6 7.15 -3.76 7.68
CA SER A 6 6.28 -4.92 7.89
C SER A 6 6.48 -5.99 6.82
N VAL A 7 6.19 -7.24 7.17
CA VAL A 7 6.14 -8.39 6.24
C VAL A 7 4.68 -8.72 5.92
N TYR A 8 4.41 -9.08 4.67
CA TYR A 8 3.11 -9.53 4.18
C TYR A 8 3.27 -10.83 3.40
N HIS A 9 2.55 -11.88 3.82
CA HIS A 9 2.60 -13.19 3.18
C HIS A 9 1.70 -13.31 1.94
N SER A 10 0.94 -12.26 1.62
CA SER A 10 0.06 -12.25 0.45
C SER A 10 -0.07 -10.85 -0.12
N SER A 11 -0.38 -10.80 -1.42
CA SER A 11 -0.79 -9.57 -2.12
C SER A 11 -1.97 -8.88 -1.44
N GLU A 12 -2.93 -9.67 -0.96
CA GLU A 12 -4.09 -9.15 -0.25
C GLU A 12 -3.70 -8.47 1.08
N ALA A 13 -2.83 -9.08 1.89
CA ALA A 13 -2.41 -8.47 3.14
C ALA A 13 -1.63 -7.17 2.89
N LEU A 14 -0.77 -7.17 1.86
CA LEU A 14 -0.02 -5.98 1.44
C LEU A 14 -0.94 -4.85 0.99
N VAL A 15 -1.89 -5.11 0.09
CA VAL A 15 -2.77 -4.06 -0.42
C VAL A 15 -3.74 -3.59 0.67
N SER A 16 -4.24 -4.49 1.52
CA SER A 16 -5.09 -4.14 2.67
C SER A 16 -4.37 -3.19 3.63
N SER A 17 -3.05 -3.34 3.80
CA SER A 17 -2.27 -2.41 4.62
C SER A 17 -2.31 -0.98 4.09
N THR A 18 -2.46 -0.77 2.79
CA THR A 18 -2.52 0.58 2.20
C THR A 18 -3.85 1.26 2.49
N VAL A 19 -4.92 0.48 2.60
CA VAL A 19 -6.26 0.97 2.93
C VAL A 19 -6.33 1.51 4.37
N SER A 20 -5.42 1.07 5.26
CA SER A 20 -5.33 1.60 6.62
C SER A 20 -4.97 3.10 6.69
N SER A 21 -4.48 3.69 5.59
CA SER A 21 -4.29 5.15 5.47
C SER A 21 -5.62 5.93 5.42
N ILE A 22 -6.73 5.25 5.14
CA ILE A 22 -8.08 5.85 5.17
C ILE A 22 -8.56 5.83 6.63
N GLU A 23 -8.46 6.97 7.31
CA GLU A 23 -8.74 7.09 8.75
C GLU A 23 -10.23 6.95 9.12
N ASN A 24 -11.14 6.99 8.15
CA ASN A 24 -12.59 6.93 8.37
C ASN A 24 -13.23 5.64 7.84
N ASN A 25 -14.48 5.41 8.22
CA ASN A 25 -15.28 4.35 7.63
C ASN A 25 -15.78 4.79 6.23
N TRP A 26 -14.94 4.63 5.22
CA TRP A 26 -15.29 4.92 3.82
C TRP A 26 -16.47 4.09 3.29
N LYS A 27 -16.83 3.00 3.98
CA LYS A 27 -17.97 2.14 3.61
C LYS A 27 -19.32 2.65 4.12
N SER A 28 -19.33 3.70 4.95
CA SER A 28 -20.57 4.24 5.51
C SER A 28 -21.57 4.56 4.42
N ASP A 29 -22.82 4.17 4.62
CA ASP A 29 -23.95 4.48 3.73
C ASP A 29 -23.86 3.90 2.30
N LEU A 30 -22.87 3.04 2.04
CA LEU A 30 -22.75 2.28 0.80
C LEU A 30 -23.23 0.84 1.01
N ASN A 31 -24.11 0.37 0.14
CA ASN A 31 -24.54 -1.04 0.13
C ASN A 31 -23.46 -1.94 -0.49
N ILE A 32 -22.38 -2.14 0.24
CA ILE A 32 -21.26 -2.99 -0.17
C ILE A 32 -21.59 -4.44 0.19
N MET A 33 -22.07 -5.19 -0.80
CA MET A 33 -22.28 -6.63 -0.65
C MET A 33 -20.95 -7.37 -0.83
N THR A 34 -20.34 -7.83 0.25
CA THR A 34 -19.28 -8.85 0.16
C THR A 34 -19.95 -10.21 -0.05
N PRO A 35 -19.71 -10.90 -1.17
CA PRO A 35 -20.26 -12.24 -1.40
C PRO A 35 -19.96 -13.14 -0.20
N LYS A 36 -20.95 -13.89 0.29
CA LYS A 36 -20.80 -14.92 1.34
C LYS A 36 -19.99 -16.15 0.87
N ALA A 37 -19.20 -16.03 -0.19
CA ALA A 37 -18.25 -17.06 -0.57
C ALA A 37 -17.11 -17.08 0.45
N GLN A 38 -16.48 -18.24 0.67
CA GLN A 38 -15.42 -18.46 1.67
C GLN A 38 -14.10 -17.69 1.39
N GLY A 39 -14.14 -16.57 0.67
CA GLY A 39 -13.00 -15.75 0.31
C GLY A 39 -13.17 -14.30 0.72
N SER A 40 -12.07 -13.67 1.10
CA SER A 40 -12.01 -12.22 1.30
C SER A 40 -12.10 -11.50 -0.05
N VAL A 41 -13.05 -10.57 -0.17
CA VAL A 41 -13.15 -9.69 -1.34
C VAL A 41 -12.52 -8.34 -0.98
N MET A 42 -11.37 -8.09 -1.59
CA MET A 42 -10.72 -6.79 -1.54
C MET A 42 -11.39 -5.81 -2.50
N MET A 43 -11.85 -4.68 -1.97
CA MET A 43 -12.41 -3.61 -2.81
C MET A 43 -11.57 -2.35 -2.81
N ALA A 44 -11.22 -1.83 -1.63
CA ALA A 44 -10.35 -0.67 -1.55
C ALA A 44 -8.94 -1.05 -2.01
N GLY A 45 -8.40 -0.30 -2.97
CA GLY A 45 -7.06 -0.51 -3.52
C GLY A 45 -6.93 -1.70 -4.48
N SER A 46 -8.01 -2.41 -4.81
CA SER A 46 -7.96 -3.63 -5.65
C SER A 46 -7.38 -3.40 -7.06
N HIS A 47 -7.56 -2.20 -7.61
CA HIS A 47 -6.99 -1.76 -8.90
C HIS A 47 -5.86 -0.73 -8.72
N SER A 48 -5.21 -0.72 -7.56
CA SER A 48 -4.04 0.13 -7.35
C SER A 48 -2.82 -0.44 -8.09
N LYS A 49 -1.86 0.41 -8.43
CA LYS A 49 -0.57 -0.03 -8.99
C LYS A 49 0.13 -1.07 -8.12
N LEU A 50 -0.01 -0.95 -6.80
CA LEU A 50 0.55 -1.91 -5.85
C LEU A 50 -0.15 -3.26 -5.93
N ALA A 51 -1.49 -3.26 -6.08
CA ALA A 51 -2.25 -4.48 -6.29
C ALA A 51 -1.89 -5.15 -7.61
N ASP A 52 -1.82 -4.41 -8.71
CA ASP A 52 -1.40 -4.96 -10.01
C ASP A 52 0.00 -5.60 -9.92
N TYR A 53 0.95 -4.86 -9.33
CA TYR A 53 2.31 -5.32 -9.10
C TYR A 53 2.36 -6.60 -8.25
N SER A 54 1.75 -6.58 -7.07
CA SER A 54 1.85 -7.71 -6.14
C SER A 54 1.11 -8.93 -6.69
N MET A 55 -0.06 -8.73 -7.29
CA MET A 55 -0.84 -9.82 -7.89
C MET A 55 -0.11 -10.43 -9.09
N GLN A 56 0.59 -9.65 -9.90
CA GLN A 56 1.43 -10.18 -10.97
C GLN A 56 2.56 -11.05 -10.43
N LYS A 57 3.21 -10.64 -9.33
CA LYS A 57 4.23 -11.46 -8.65
C LYS A 57 3.64 -12.76 -8.10
N SER A 58 2.55 -12.67 -7.34
CA SER A 58 1.89 -13.84 -6.75
C SER A 58 1.31 -14.82 -7.78
N LYS A 59 1.03 -14.38 -9.02
CA LYS A 59 0.63 -15.28 -10.12
C LYS A 59 1.81 -16.07 -10.71
N ASN A 60 3.03 -15.52 -10.63
CA ASN A 60 4.21 -16.11 -11.25
C ASN A 60 4.92 -17.11 -10.34
N ASP A 61 4.94 -16.87 -9.02
CA ASP A 61 5.60 -17.73 -8.03
C ASP A 61 5.03 -17.46 -6.62
N LYS A 62 5.48 -18.21 -5.61
CA LYS A 62 5.21 -17.92 -4.20
C LYS A 62 6.03 -16.71 -3.75
N PHE A 63 5.40 -15.54 -3.76
CA PHE A 63 5.98 -14.30 -3.27
C PHE A 63 5.40 -13.88 -1.93
N SER A 64 6.30 -13.48 -1.03
CA SER A 64 6.01 -12.65 0.14
C SER A 64 6.55 -11.24 -0.10
N PHE A 65 6.10 -10.26 0.67
CA PHE A 65 6.46 -8.85 0.48
C PHE A 65 6.94 -8.22 1.77
N THR A 66 7.90 -7.31 1.68
CA THR A 66 8.22 -6.40 2.77
C THR A 66 7.92 -4.98 2.34
N SER A 67 7.41 -4.16 3.26
CA SER A 67 7.17 -2.74 3.02
C SER A 67 7.97 -1.93 4.02
N HIS A 68 8.64 -0.90 3.53
CA HIS A 68 9.40 0.06 4.32
C HIS A 68 8.90 1.46 4.00
N ALA A 69 8.48 2.20 5.02
CA ALA A 69 7.90 3.53 4.86
C ALA A 69 8.50 4.53 5.85
N VAL A 70 8.76 5.74 5.37
CA VAL A 70 9.07 6.90 6.20
C VAL A 70 8.06 7.98 5.86
N SER A 71 7.22 8.33 6.84
CA SER A 71 6.20 9.37 6.70
C SER A 71 6.48 10.55 7.62
N CYS A 72 6.11 11.74 7.16
CA CYS A 72 6.25 13.01 7.84
C CYS A 72 4.98 13.82 7.61
N GLY A 73 4.12 13.95 8.62
CA GLY A 73 2.99 14.86 8.58
C GLY A 73 3.43 16.25 9.06
N TYR A 74 3.19 17.28 8.25
CA TYR A 74 3.50 18.67 8.56
C TYR A 74 2.25 19.50 8.85
N TYR A 75 1.17 19.23 8.13
CA TYR A 75 -0.06 19.99 8.26
C TYR A 75 -1.28 19.09 8.35
N ARG A 76 -2.31 19.55 9.07
CA ARG A 76 -3.57 18.84 9.17
C ARG A 76 -4.72 19.79 8.95
N TYR A 77 -5.57 19.49 7.98
CA TYR A 77 -6.71 20.33 7.62
C TYR A 77 -7.96 19.49 7.39
N ARG A 78 -9.12 20.12 7.55
CA ARG A 78 -10.42 19.52 7.33
C ARG A 78 -11.33 20.48 6.57
N VAL A 79 -12.14 19.93 5.69
CA VAL A 79 -13.19 20.64 4.97
C VAL A 79 -14.33 20.98 5.94
N LYS A 80 -14.97 22.15 5.74
CA LYS A 80 -16.16 22.56 6.51
C LYS A 80 -17.30 21.56 6.32
N SER A 81 -18.26 21.53 7.24
CA SER A 81 -19.40 20.61 7.19
C SER A 81 -20.25 20.78 5.92
N ASP A 82 -20.37 22.01 5.42
CA ASP A 82 -21.07 22.36 4.18
C ASP A 82 -20.12 23.13 3.24
N PRO A 83 -19.30 22.43 2.43
CA PRO A 83 -18.40 23.07 1.49
C PRO A 83 -19.13 23.48 0.21
N PRO A 84 -18.81 24.65 -0.36
CA PRO A 84 -19.36 25.03 -1.66
C PRO A 84 -18.91 24.03 -2.74
N LEU A 85 -19.86 23.56 -3.55
CA LEU A 85 -19.58 22.63 -4.65
C LEU A 85 -19.00 23.37 -5.87
N HIS A 86 -18.09 22.71 -6.58
CA HIS A 86 -17.56 23.23 -7.83
C HIS A 86 -18.68 23.37 -8.88
N SER A 87 -18.65 24.45 -9.67
CA SER A 87 -19.72 24.77 -10.63
C SER A 87 -19.93 23.68 -11.68
N GLU A 88 -18.88 22.94 -12.04
CA GLU A 88 -18.95 21.82 -12.95
C GLU A 88 -19.69 20.62 -12.35
N LEU A 89 -19.40 20.27 -11.09
CA LEU A 89 -20.07 19.17 -10.40
C LEU A 89 -21.58 19.44 -10.28
N LEU A 90 -21.96 20.68 -9.99
CA LEU A 90 -23.36 21.11 -9.96
C LEU A 90 -24.06 20.95 -11.32
N LYS A 91 -23.35 21.22 -12.44
CA LYS A 91 -23.91 21.03 -13.79
C LYS A 91 -24.12 19.56 -14.10
N GLU A 92 -23.18 18.70 -13.72
CA GLU A 92 -23.28 17.26 -13.94
C GLU A 92 -24.42 16.65 -13.10
N PHE A 93 -24.58 17.07 -11.84
CA PHE A 93 -25.74 16.67 -11.04
C PHE A 93 -27.08 17.06 -11.66
N ARG A 94 -27.19 18.24 -12.27
CA ARG A 94 -28.42 18.66 -12.99
C ARG A 94 -28.69 17.87 -14.27
N ARG A 95 -27.68 17.22 -14.83
CA ARG A 95 -27.78 16.40 -16.04
C ARG A 95 -28.07 14.94 -15.75
N LEU A 96 -27.82 14.50 -14.51
CA LEU A 96 -28.12 13.14 -14.12
C LEU A 96 -29.63 12.88 -14.20
N PRO A 97 -30.04 11.71 -14.69
CA PRO A 97 -31.42 11.25 -14.58
C PRO A 97 -31.88 11.24 -13.12
N ASP A 98 -33.18 11.44 -12.87
CA ASP A 98 -33.73 11.44 -11.50
C ASP A 98 -33.66 10.08 -10.81
N ARG A 99 -33.52 8.99 -11.57
CA ARG A 99 -33.48 7.62 -11.07
C ARG A 99 -32.33 6.83 -11.69
N TYR A 100 -31.67 6.05 -10.83
CA TYR A 100 -30.70 5.05 -11.24
C TYR A 100 -31.42 3.74 -11.64
N ASP A 101 -31.21 3.31 -12.87
CA ASP A 101 -31.68 2.04 -13.43
C ASP A 101 -30.69 1.51 -14.48
N VAL A 102 -31.03 0.41 -15.15
CA VAL A 102 -30.15 -0.25 -16.13
C VAL A 102 -29.82 0.67 -17.32
N ASN A 103 -30.74 1.54 -17.72
CA ASN A 103 -30.56 2.44 -18.86
C ASN A 103 -29.83 3.73 -18.45
N THR A 104 -30.01 4.21 -17.23
CA THR A 104 -29.37 5.43 -16.72
C THR A 104 -28.02 5.18 -16.05
N LYS A 105 -27.67 3.91 -15.81
CA LYS A 105 -26.42 3.49 -15.14
C LYS A 105 -25.18 4.21 -15.69
N HIS A 106 -25.05 4.30 -17.01
CA HIS A 106 -23.89 4.90 -17.64
C HIS A 106 -23.67 6.34 -17.18
N SER A 107 -24.71 7.16 -17.11
CA SER A 107 -24.60 8.56 -16.69
C SER A 107 -24.08 8.72 -15.26
N TYR A 108 -24.46 7.82 -14.35
CA TYR A 108 -23.93 7.84 -12.98
C TYR A 108 -22.49 7.35 -12.89
N PHE A 109 -22.12 6.36 -13.71
CA PHE A 109 -20.74 5.86 -13.77
C PHE A 109 -19.81 6.91 -14.38
N ASP A 110 -20.26 7.66 -15.40
CA ASP A 110 -19.49 8.76 -15.98
C ASP A 110 -19.18 9.85 -14.95
N LEU A 111 -20.13 10.15 -14.06
CA LEU A 111 -19.91 11.06 -12.94
C LEU A 111 -18.84 10.50 -11.98
N ILE A 112 -18.92 9.23 -11.63
CA ILE A 112 -17.96 8.57 -10.73
C ILE A 112 -16.57 8.53 -11.34
N ASP A 113 -16.46 8.24 -12.63
CA ASP A 113 -15.18 8.20 -13.35
C ASP A 113 -14.55 9.59 -13.42
N LYS A 114 -15.37 10.64 -13.51
CA LYS A 114 -14.92 12.03 -13.59
C LYS A 114 -14.55 12.65 -12.24
N PHE A 115 -15.33 12.40 -11.19
CA PHE A 115 -15.15 13.04 -9.87
C PHE A 115 -14.67 12.10 -8.77
N GLY A 116 -14.56 10.82 -9.05
CA GLY A 116 -14.20 9.78 -8.10
C GLY A 116 -15.38 9.18 -7.35
N THR A 117 -15.14 8.05 -6.69
CA THR A 117 -16.12 7.38 -5.82
C THR A 117 -16.27 8.08 -4.46
N HIS A 118 -15.25 8.84 -4.04
CA HIS A 118 -15.16 9.51 -2.75
C HIS A 118 -14.47 10.87 -2.91
N TYR A 119 -14.68 11.76 -1.95
CA TYR A 119 -13.92 13.00 -1.84
C TYR A 119 -13.28 13.12 -0.45
N ILE A 120 -12.15 13.82 -0.39
CA ILE A 120 -11.34 13.90 0.83
C ILE A 120 -11.88 15.02 1.73
N ARG A 121 -12.32 14.65 2.94
CA ARG A 121 -12.82 15.61 3.96
C ARG A 121 -11.76 16.05 4.96
N GLN A 122 -10.74 15.23 5.20
CA GLN A 122 -9.68 15.48 6.17
C GLN A 122 -8.36 14.95 5.61
N VAL A 123 -7.29 15.70 5.81
CA VAL A 123 -5.95 15.34 5.35
C VAL A 123 -4.91 15.60 6.41
N THR A 124 -3.89 14.73 6.43
CA THR A 124 -2.57 15.02 7.01
C THR A 124 -1.61 15.17 5.83
N LEU A 125 -1.17 16.39 5.56
CA LEU A 125 -0.26 16.72 4.46
C LEU A 125 1.19 16.66 4.91
N GLY A 126 2.04 16.12 4.05
CA GLY A 126 3.48 16.19 4.19
C GLY A 126 4.17 15.31 3.16
N GLY A 127 5.04 14.41 3.60
CA GLY A 127 5.77 13.50 2.71
C GLY A 127 5.74 12.06 3.19
N GLU A 128 5.59 11.13 2.27
CA GLU A 128 5.80 9.70 2.50
C GLU A 128 6.72 9.14 1.41
N VAL A 129 7.75 8.41 1.83
CA VAL A 129 8.52 7.54 0.94
C VAL A 129 8.23 6.11 1.37
N ARG A 130 7.67 5.33 0.45
CA ARG A 130 7.37 3.91 0.65
C ARG A 130 8.05 3.08 -0.42
N SER A 131 8.76 2.05 0.02
CA SER A 131 9.34 1.02 -0.83
C SER A 131 8.71 -0.33 -0.48
N VAL A 132 8.43 -1.13 -1.51
CA VAL A 132 7.94 -2.50 -1.35
C VAL A 132 8.89 -3.42 -2.08
N THR A 133 9.38 -4.44 -1.39
CA THR A 133 10.30 -5.43 -1.91
C THR A 133 9.58 -6.77 -2.02
N SER A 134 9.57 -7.35 -3.22
CA SER A 134 9.03 -8.69 -3.44
C SER A 134 10.10 -9.76 -3.16
N ILE A 135 9.72 -10.82 -2.48
CA ILE A 135 10.62 -11.89 -2.05
C ILE A 135 10.09 -13.21 -2.57
N ARG A 136 10.83 -13.86 -3.47
CA ARG A 136 10.57 -15.25 -3.87
C ARG A 136 10.84 -16.15 -2.68
N GLU A 137 9.79 -16.60 -2.02
CA GLU A 137 9.88 -17.19 -0.69
C GLU A 137 10.66 -18.51 -0.68
N CYS A 138 10.41 -19.37 -1.69
CA CYS A 138 11.12 -20.64 -1.86
C CYS A 138 12.62 -20.40 -2.12
N GLN A 139 12.96 -19.43 -2.98
CA GLN A 139 14.35 -19.11 -3.29
C GLN A 139 15.08 -18.55 -2.07
N ALA A 140 14.46 -17.62 -1.33
CA ALA A 140 15.04 -17.09 -0.10
C ALA A 140 15.29 -18.21 0.93
N SER A 141 14.33 -19.13 1.07
CA SER A 141 14.45 -20.28 1.97
C SER A 141 15.59 -21.22 1.56
N LEU A 142 15.77 -21.48 0.26
CA LEU A 142 16.90 -22.27 -0.26
C LEU A 142 18.26 -21.57 -0.06
N GLN A 143 18.26 -20.24 0.03
CA GLN A 143 19.44 -19.44 0.40
C GLN A 143 19.64 -19.34 1.92
N GLY A 144 18.81 -20.01 2.73
CA GLY A 144 18.89 -19.97 4.18
C GLY A 144 18.44 -18.64 4.80
N LEU A 145 17.68 -17.82 4.07
CA LEU A 145 17.17 -16.53 4.53
C LEU A 145 15.69 -16.62 4.90
N THR A 146 15.36 -16.09 6.08
CA THR A 146 13.96 -15.92 6.49
C THR A 146 13.39 -14.58 6.03
N LEU A 147 12.07 -14.46 5.93
CA LEU A 147 11.42 -13.19 5.57
C LEU A 147 11.72 -12.07 6.58
N ASP A 148 11.79 -12.41 7.87
CA ASP A 148 12.13 -11.48 8.94
C ASP A 148 13.59 -11.02 8.88
N GLU A 149 14.50 -11.92 8.48
CA GLU A 149 15.91 -11.57 8.27
C GLU A 149 16.08 -10.64 7.07
N VAL A 150 15.39 -10.91 5.95
CA VAL A 150 15.37 -10.00 4.80
C VAL A 150 14.81 -8.64 5.19
N LYS A 151 13.68 -8.59 5.91
CA LYS A 151 13.10 -7.35 6.44
C LYS A 151 14.10 -6.60 7.32
N MET A 152 14.74 -7.29 8.27
CA MET A 152 15.70 -6.70 9.20
C MET A 152 16.89 -6.08 8.46
N CYS A 153 17.42 -6.76 7.45
CA CYS A 153 18.56 -6.24 6.71
C CYS A 153 18.19 -5.09 5.78
N LEU A 154 16.98 -5.08 5.22
CA LEU A 154 16.43 -3.91 4.55
C LEU A 154 16.19 -2.75 5.53
N ASP A 155 15.78 -3.01 6.78
CA ASP A 155 15.66 -1.99 7.83
C ASP A 155 17.02 -1.35 8.15
N VAL A 156 18.08 -2.16 8.26
CA VAL A 156 19.45 -1.70 8.47
C VAL A 156 19.93 -0.86 7.30
N GLU A 157 19.71 -1.29 6.06
CA GLU A 157 20.09 -0.51 4.86
C GLU A 157 19.32 0.83 4.81
N ALA A 158 18.03 0.83 5.16
CA ALA A 158 17.21 2.03 5.20
C ALA A 158 17.59 2.98 6.36
N THR A 159 18.03 2.46 7.52
CA THR A 159 18.43 3.28 8.68
C THR A 159 19.88 3.72 8.66
N ALA A 160 20.79 2.96 8.04
CA ALA A 160 22.18 3.35 7.86
C ALA A 160 22.32 4.68 7.10
N SER A 161 21.30 5.04 6.30
CA SER A 161 21.18 6.37 5.69
C SER A 161 20.97 7.53 6.69
N LYS A 162 20.73 7.26 7.98
CA LYS A 162 20.39 8.24 9.03
C LYS A 162 21.34 8.27 10.25
N GLY A 163 22.47 7.56 10.23
CA GLY A 163 23.48 7.58 11.31
C GLY A 163 23.27 6.52 12.41
N PRO A 164 24.27 6.27 13.29
CA PRO A 164 24.36 5.01 14.04
C PRO A 164 23.61 5.07 15.39
N ALA A 165 22.70 4.11 15.60
CA ALA A 165 22.24 3.71 16.94
C ALA A 165 22.89 2.37 17.31
N ALA A 166 23.21 2.15 18.59
CA ALA A 166 23.95 0.95 19.05
C ALA A 166 23.25 -0.38 18.70
N ASP A 167 21.92 -0.44 18.75
CA ASP A 167 21.14 -1.62 18.36
C ASP A 167 21.25 -1.95 16.86
N VAL A 168 21.59 -0.96 16.02
CA VAL A 168 21.82 -1.15 14.59
C VAL A 168 23.16 -1.87 14.34
N GLN A 169 24.15 -1.78 15.23
CA GLN A 169 25.47 -2.38 14.99
C GLN A 169 25.42 -3.92 14.99
N ASN A 170 24.74 -4.53 15.96
CA ASN A 170 24.61 -6.00 16.03
C ASN A 170 23.83 -6.53 14.83
N LYS A 171 22.71 -5.88 14.49
CA LYS A 171 21.90 -6.21 13.30
C LYS A 171 22.71 -6.02 12.01
N ALA A 172 23.49 -4.95 11.90
CA ALA A 172 24.35 -4.70 10.75
C ALA A 172 25.45 -5.76 10.61
N HIS A 173 26.04 -6.21 11.72
CA HIS A 173 27.02 -7.31 11.69
C HIS A 173 26.38 -8.61 11.19
N HIS A 174 25.19 -8.96 11.71
CA HIS A 174 24.44 -10.12 11.24
C HIS A 174 24.10 -10.02 9.74
N CYS A 175 23.59 -8.87 9.30
CA CYS A 175 23.28 -8.63 7.89
C CYS A 175 24.50 -8.68 6.99
N LYS A 176 25.67 -8.23 7.47
CA LYS A 176 26.93 -8.35 6.73
C LYS A 176 27.30 -9.83 6.52
N GLN A 177 27.17 -10.65 7.55
CA GLN A 177 27.42 -12.10 7.44
C GLN A 177 26.43 -12.79 6.50
N ALA A 178 25.13 -12.51 6.65
CA ALA A 178 24.09 -13.05 5.77
C ALA A 178 24.33 -12.66 4.30
N LYS A 179 24.76 -11.42 4.06
CA LYS A 179 25.13 -10.93 2.72
C LYS A 179 26.32 -11.70 2.12
N GLU A 180 27.34 -11.96 2.92
CA GLU A 180 28.56 -12.66 2.49
C GLU A 180 28.30 -14.14 2.19
N ASN A 181 27.43 -14.78 2.98
CA ASN A 181 27.14 -16.21 2.86
C ASN A 181 26.06 -16.52 1.82
N ASN A 182 25.02 -15.69 1.70
CA ASN A 182 23.77 -16.07 1.02
C ASN A 182 23.46 -15.24 -0.24
N LEU A 183 24.06 -14.04 -0.40
CA LEU A 183 23.68 -13.07 -1.44
C LEU A 183 24.81 -12.67 -2.40
N SER A 184 25.87 -13.49 -2.51
CA SER A 184 27.00 -13.22 -3.42
C SER A 184 27.60 -11.81 -3.27
N LYS A 185 27.61 -11.29 -2.03
CA LYS A 185 28.10 -9.94 -1.64
C LYS A 185 27.30 -8.74 -2.19
N LYS A 186 26.18 -8.95 -2.90
CA LYS A 186 25.24 -7.88 -3.30
C LYS A 186 24.46 -7.36 -2.09
N SER A 187 24.05 -6.08 -2.08
CA SER A 187 23.18 -5.57 -0.99
C SER A 187 21.82 -6.28 -0.99
N PHE A 188 21.11 -6.25 0.14
CA PHE A 188 19.76 -6.83 0.21
C PHE A 188 18.83 -6.10 -0.76
N ALA A 189 18.83 -4.77 -0.77
CA ALA A 189 18.03 -3.99 -1.73
C ALA A 189 18.28 -4.39 -3.19
N SER A 190 19.53 -4.68 -3.57
CA SER A 190 19.88 -5.10 -4.95
C SER A 190 19.62 -6.57 -5.25
N SER A 191 19.57 -7.42 -4.21
CA SER A 191 19.32 -8.86 -4.37
C SER A 191 17.84 -9.17 -4.55
N PHE A 192 16.98 -8.30 -4.02
CA PHE A 192 15.53 -8.40 -4.07
C PHE A 192 14.87 -7.27 -4.88
N SER A 193 15.66 -6.46 -5.60
CA SER A 193 15.14 -5.51 -6.59
C SER A 193 14.68 -6.24 -7.85
N ASP A 194 13.59 -5.76 -8.43
CA ASP A 194 13.09 -6.21 -9.74
C ASP A 194 13.80 -5.53 -10.91
#